data_AF-A0A7C6BLW1-F1
#
_entry.id   AF-A0A7C6BLW1-F1
#
_cell.length_a   1.000
_cell.length_b   1.000
_cell.length_c   1.000
_cell.angle_alpha   90.00
_cell.angle_beta   90.00
_cell.angle_gamma   90.00
#
_symmetry.space_group_name_H-M   'P 1'
#
loop_
_entity.id
_entity.type
_entity.pdbx_description
1 polymer ?
#
loop_
_entity_poly.entity_id
_entity_poly.type
_entity_poly.pdbx_seq_one_letter_code
_entity_poly.pdbx_strand_id
1 'polypeptide(L)' 'MLSEGKPFLAAVYSNMNPNGGAKHAMLVIGIDSTQVYVNDPGKVNGKNNSYSISQFLSAWSAQGNWYVALD' A
#
# COMPACT_ATOMS: atom_id res chain seq x y z
N MET A 1 4.23 -0.37 13.32
CA MET A 1 4.96 0.72 12.64
C MET A 1 6.06 0.12 11.80
N LEU A 2 6.35 0.69 10.63
CA LEU A 2 7.55 0.33 9.85
C LEU A 2 8.77 0.48 10.75
N SER A 3 9.72 -0.45 10.69
CA SER A 3 10.81 -0.56 11.68
C SER A 3 11.69 0.69 11.79
N GLU A 4 11.62 1.61 10.82
CA GLU A 4 12.34 2.88 10.82
C GLU A 4 11.43 4.12 10.80
N GLY A 5 10.10 3.95 10.82
CA GLY A 5 9.15 5.05 10.67
C GLY A 5 9.19 5.77 9.30
N LYS A 6 10.06 5.35 8.39
CA LYS A 6 10.17 5.90 7.03
C LYS A 6 9.05 5.34 6.15
N PRO A 7 8.23 6.18 5.52
CA PRO A 7 7.24 5.72 4.55
C PRO A 7 7.93 5.23 3.27
N PHE A 8 7.26 4.36 2.51
CA PHE A 8 7.77 3.82 1.24
C PHE A 8 6.66 3.74 0.20
N LEU A 9 7.01 3.80 -1.09
CA LEU A 9 6.06 3.55 -2.17
C LEU A 9 5.96 2.05 -2.43
N ALA A 10 4.73 1.54 -2.55
CA ALA A 10 4.47 0.16 -2.92
C ALA A 10 3.69 0.11 -4.24
N ALA A 11 4.09 -0.78 -5.15
CA ALA A 11 3.25 -1.10 -6.31
C ALA A 11 2.14 -2.06 -5.87
N VAL A 12 0.90 -1.66 -6.10
CA VAL A 12 -0.31 -2.39 -5.72
C VAL A 12 -1.36 -2.27 -6.84
N TYR A 13 -2.62 -2.47 -6.50
CA TYR A 13 -3.77 -2.22 -7.36
C TYR A 13 -4.71 -1.22 -6.70
N SER A 14 -5.49 -0.46 -7.49
CA SER A 14 -6.54 0.42 -6.96
C SER A 14 -7.46 -0.36 -6.01
N ASN A 15 -7.76 0.22 -4.84
CA ASN A 15 -8.54 -0.41 -3.76
C ASN A 15 -7.99 -1.76 -3.26
N MET A 16 -6.68 -2.03 -3.44
CA MET A 16 -6.05 -3.32 -3.10
C MET A 16 -6.73 -4.53 -3.77
N ASN A 17 -7.28 -4.34 -4.98
CA ASN A 17 -7.99 -5.38 -5.71
C ASN A 17 -7.19 -5.87 -6.93
N PRO A 18 -6.42 -6.97 -6.83
CA PRO A 18 -5.66 -7.51 -7.97
C PRO A 18 -6.53 -8.08 -9.10
N ASN A 19 -7.81 -8.40 -8.85
CA ASN A 19 -8.71 -9.03 -9.81
C ASN A 19 -9.54 -8.04 -10.64
N GLY A 20 -9.34 -6.74 -10.46
CA GLY A 20 -10.13 -5.73 -11.18
C GLY A 20 -9.76 -4.27 -10.92
N GLY A 21 -8.82 -4.00 -10.00
CA GLY A 21 -8.21 -2.68 -9.87
C GLY A 21 -7.22 -2.39 -10.99
N ALA A 22 -6.98 -1.12 -11.28
CA ALA A 22 -5.87 -0.71 -12.14
C ALA A 22 -4.53 -0.87 -11.39
N LYS A 23 -3.43 -1.08 -12.11
CA LYS A 23 -2.09 -1.00 -11.53
C LYS A 23 -1.89 0.38 -10.91
N HIS A 24 -1.35 0.44 -9.71
CA HIS A 24 -1.28 1.68 -8.94
C HIS A 24 -0.08 1.70 -8.00
N ALA A 25 0.34 2.89 -7.58
CA ALA A 25 1.36 3.05 -6.54
C ALA A 25 0.80 3.88 -5.40
N MET A 26 0.99 3.41 -4.16
CA MET A 26 0.53 4.11 -2.96
C MET A 26 1.70 4.28 -1.98
N LEU A 27 1.69 5.38 -1.22
CA LEU A 27 2.67 5.63 -0.18
C LEU A 27 2.22 4.93 1.11
N VAL A 28 2.92 3.88 1.51
CA VAL A 28 2.72 3.20 2.79
C VAL A 28 3.35 4.04 3.90
N ILE A 29 2.54 4.44 4.87
CA ILE A 29 2.93 5.31 5.99
C ILE A 29 2.90 4.58 7.34
N GLY A 30 2.36 3.36 7.37
CA GLY A 30 2.33 2.54 8.58
C GLY A 30 1.81 1.13 8.30
N ILE A 31 2.27 0.18 9.10
CA ILE A 31 1.79 -1.21 9.11
C ILE A 31 1.68 -1.67 10.57
N ASP A 32 0.61 -2.39 10.89
CA ASP A 32 0.47 -3.17 12.13
C ASP A 32 0.08 -4.63 11.81
N SER A 33 -0.25 -5.41 12.85
CA SER A 33 -0.60 -6.83 12.70
C SER A 33 -1.87 -7.09 11.88
N THR A 34 -2.70 -6.08 11.64
CA THR A 34 -4.02 -6.19 11.03
C THR A 34 -4.21 -5.30 9.81
N GLN A 35 -3.51 -4.16 9.74
CA GLN A 35 -3.75 -3.15 8.71
C GLN A 35 -2.45 -2.57 8.14
N VAL A 36 -2.58 -2.12 6.89
CA VAL A 36 -1.67 -1.15 6.28
C VAL A 36 -2.37 0.21 6.23
N TYR A 37 -1.59 1.27 6.42
CA TYR A 37 -2.03 2.65 6.28
C TYR A 37 -1.28 3.29 5.11
N VAL A 38 -2.01 3.93 4.21
CA VAL A 38 -1.49 4.50 2.96
C VAL A 38 -2.03 5.90 2.68
N ASN A 39 -1.22 6.68 1.96
CA ASN A 39 -1.72 7.82 1.20
C ASN A 39 -1.89 7.38 -0.27
N ASP A 40 -3.13 7.45 -0.75
CA ASP A 40 -3.56 6.97 -2.07
C ASP A 40 -3.76 8.14 -3.04
N PRO A 41 -2.83 8.37 -4.00
CA PRO A 41 -2.96 9.47 -4.96
C PRO A 41 -4.13 9.30 -5.95
N GLY A 42 -4.76 8.12 -6.01
CA GLY A 42 -5.93 7.84 -6.84
C GLY A 42 -7.26 8.32 -6.25
N LYS A 43 -7.26 8.93 -5.06
CA LYS A 43 -8.47 9.42 -4.38
C LYS A 43 -8.32 10.89 -3.97
N VAL A 44 -9.37 11.68 -4.20
CA VAL A 44 -9.42 13.12 -3.82
C VAL A 44 -9.09 13.34 -2.34
N ASN A 45 -9.55 12.45 -1.45
CA ASN A 45 -9.24 12.44 -0.03
C ASN A 45 -8.44 11.19 0.35
N GLY A 46 -7.38 10.89 -0.39
CA GLY A 46 -6.64 9.63 -0.28
C GLY A 46 -5.72 9.48 0.94
N LYS A 47 -5.62 10.49 1.81
CA LYS A 47 -4.74 10.44 2.99
C LYS A 47 -5.24 9.44 4.03
N ASN A 48 -4.31 8.74 4.70
CA ASN A 48 -4.58 7.83 5.82
C ASN A 48 -5.64 6.75 5.52
N ASN A 49 -5.77 6.31 4.27
CA ASN A 49 -6.59 5.16 3.94
C ASN A 49 -6.00 3.90 4.57
N SER A 50 -6.84 2.97 4.97
CA SER A 50 -6.38 1.68 5.47
C SER A 50 -7.03 0.52 4.73
N TYR A 51 -6.28 -0.58 4.69
CA TYR A 51 -6.72 -1.86 4.16
C TYR A 51 -6.25 -2.96 5.10
N SER A 52 -6.95 -4.10 5.09
CA SER A 52 -6.46 -5.26 5.84
C SER A 52 -5.08 -5.69 5.33
N ILE A 53 -4.23 -6.19 6.22
CA ILE A 53 -2.88 -6.61 5.87
C ILE A 53 -2.91 -7.72 4.81
N SER A 54 -3.90 -8.61 4.84
CA SER A 54 -4.08 -9.67 3.84
C SER A 54 -4.41 -9.12 2.44
N GLN A 55 -5.25 -8.09 2.34
CA GLN A 55 -5.53 -7.42 1.06
C GLN A 55 -4.28 -6.75 0.51
N PHE A 56 -3.53 -6.06 1.36
CA PHE A 56 -2.28 -5.43 0.97
C PHE A 56 -1.26 -6.45 0.46
N LEU A 57 -0.99 -7.51 1.22
CA LEU A 57 -0.05 -8.57 0.84
C LEU A 57 -0.46 -9.25 -0.46
N SER A 58 -1.75 -9.47 -0.68
CA SER A 58 -2.28 -10.01 -1.94
C SER A 58 -2.02 -9.07 -3.12
N ALA A 59 -2.35 -7.79 -2.99
CA ALA A 59 -2.17 -6.81 -4.07
C ALA A 59 -0.68 -6.50 -4.35
N TRP A 60 0.16 -6.46 -3.32
CA TRP A 60 1.59 -6.21 -3.42
C TRP A 60 2.34 -7.38 -4.04
N SER A 61 2.04 -8.62 -3.61
CA SER A 61 2.62 -9.83 -4.20
C SER A 61 2.23 -10.02 -5.66
N ALA A 62 1.01 -9.66 -6.04
CA ALA A 62 0.58 -9.66 -7.45
C ALA A 62 1.34 -8.66 -8.34
N GLN A 63 2.00 -7.64 -7.76
CA GLN A 63 2.91 -6.71 -8.45
C GLN A 63 4.40 -7.06 -8.24
N GLY A 64 4.69 -8.29 -7.79
CA GLY A 64 6.06 -8.76 -7.60
C GLY A 64 6.76 -8.20 -6.36
N ASN A 65 6.00 -7.77 -5.34
CA ASN A 65 6.52 -7.18 -4.11
C ASN A 65 7.40 -5.93 -4.36
N TRP A 66 7.14 -5.18 -5.43
CA TRP A 66 7.94 -4.00 -5.77
C TRP A 66 7.71 -2.86 -4.76
N TYR A 67 8.79 -2.19 -4.37
CA TYR A 67 8.76 -1.04 -3.49
C TYR A 67 9.92 -0.07 -3.76
N VAL A 68 9.77 1.18 -3.32
CA VAL A 68 10.84 2.19 -3.24
C VAL A 68 10.85 2.77 -1.84
N ALA A 69 11.96 2.62 -1.14
CA ALA A 69 12.21 3.20 0.18
C ALA A 69 13.43 4.13 0.10
N LEU A 70 13.53 5.03 1.08
CA LEU A 70 14.74 5.83 1.28
C LEU A 70 15.68 5.06 2.22
N ASP A 71 16.97 5.08 1.92
CA ASP A 71 18.04 4.50 2.74
C ASP A 71 18.11 5.14 4.15
#